data_AF-A0A0C9MMK5-F1
#
_entry.id   AF-A0A0C9MMK5-F1
#
_cell.length_a   1.000
_cell.length_b   1.000
_cell.length_c   1.000
_cell.angle_alpha   90.00
_cell.angle_beta   90.00
_cell.angle_gamma   90.00
#
_symmetry.space_group_name_H-M   'P 1'
#
loop_
_entity.id
_entity.type
_entity.pdbx_description
1 polymer ?
#
loop_
_entity_poly.entity_id
_entity_poly.type
_entity_poly.pdbx_seq_one_letter_code
_entity_poly.pdbx_strand_id
1 'polypeptide(L)'
;MLPSSLLHFSSKHKNNDSTSNYSTYIDTIEDALRALSLLLPGRFEDSDLCSQAVLAGLNLVSLYHTKFLVRKSNYLKSKNSSEDDTVVESFNAQFSRNNESNWPSKTASSLLSVISYTEVLAEMLLNRKVPKSSKWKFIASLEGLKGILRLVIFYGTRRQMILHPTHFIRNVDTASLEIANDEKFELTSLDPRTGTALSSTQAAIEKINSSRNNGIRGWAHLSELLWIVRPFVYAWMIYLRQKRARKHDLVRLKTKREDEMEEGDEEEDESIEKDDEGSWKPWLVSLSIDIASRIARHMQPLSPLEHEESKRRDYLFIYYLFRGPLYLKFTRLVLDAFCDATEHRPLISIVTAAINDYRPFWEDSYFYTAGS
;
A
#
# COMPACT_ATOMS: atom_id res chain seq x y z
N MET A 1 -10.66 8.57 -4.46
CA MET A 1 -10.45 9.78 -3.65
C MET A 1 -9.73 10.79 -4.52
N LEU A 2 -10.39 11.88 -4.90
CA LEU A 2 -9.73 12.95 -5.66
C LEU A 2 -8.64 13.58 -4.77
N PRO A 3 -7.37 13.61 -5.21
CA PRO A 3 -6.30 14.18 -4.41
C PRO A 3 -6.42 15.70 -4.40
N SER A 4 -6.15 16.28 -3.24
CA SER A 4 -6.17 17.70 -2.87
C SER A 4 -5.19 18.59 -3.68
N SER A 5 -4.59 18.08 -4.75
CA SER A 5 -3.56 18.73 -5.55
C SER A 5 -4.11 19.65 -6.65
N LEU A 6 -5.43 19.69 -6.86
CA LEU A 6 -6.08 20.53 -7.89
C LEU A 6 -6.05 22.05 -7.58
N LEU A 7 -5.50 22.47 -6.44
CA LEU A 7 -5.46 23.88 -6.02
C LEU A 7 -4.07 24.38 -5.61
N HIS A 8 -2.99 23.86 -6.21
CA HIS A 8 -1.68 24.48 -6.04
C HIS A 8 -1.44 25.55 -7.13
N PHE A 9 -1.71 26.81 -6.81
CA PHE A 9 -1.38 27.95 -7.67
C PHE A 9 0.14 28.18 -7.60
N SER A 10 0.84 27.95 -8.71
CA SER A 10 2.29 28.17 -8.82
C SER A 10 2.62 29.65 -8.59
N SER A 11 3.20 29.97 -7.42
CA SER A 11 3.80 31.29 -7.17
C SER A 11 5.17 31.33 -7.83
N LYS A 12 5.28 32.14 -8.88
CA LYS A 12 6.47 32.27 -9.72
C LYS A 12 7.43 33.28 -9.10
N HIS A 13 8.30 32.85 -8.18
CA HIS A 13 9.47 33.64 -7.78
C HIS A 13 10.76 33.13 -8.42
N LYS A 14 11.45 34.06 -9.09
CA LYS A 14 12.58 33.80 -9.99
C LYS A 14 13.88 33.87 -9.21
N ASN A 15 14.28 32.79 -8.54
CA ASN A 15 15.61 32.66 -7.93
C ASN A 15 16.46 31.59 -8.63
N ASN A 16 17.74 31.93 -8.80
CA ASN A 16 18.71 31.36 -9.74
C ASN A 16 19.35 30.04 -9.28
N ASP A 17 18.59 29.15 -8.61
CA ASP A 17 19.11 27.88 -8.10
C ASP A 17 18.71 26.70 -9.00
N SER A 18 19.69 25.91 -9.44
CA SER A 18 19.46 24.76 -10.32
C SER A 18 18.52 23.68 -9.74
N THR A 19 18.27 23.70 -8.43
CA THR A 19 17.34 22.81 -7.72
C THR A 19 15.87 23.20 -7.85
N SER A 20 15.54 24.50 -7.84
CA SER A 20 14.14 24.97 -7.98
C SER A 20 13.62 24.78 -9.40
N ASN A 21 14.50 24.96 -10.38
CA ASN A 21 14.19 24.66 -11.78
C ASN A 21 13.89 23.17 -11.97
N TYR A 22 14.74 22.29 -11.42
CA TYR A 22 14.56 20.84 -11.51
C TYR A 22 13.25 20.34 -10.87
N SER A 23 12.88 20.85 -9.69
CA SER A 23 11.61 20.49 -9.06
C SER A 23 10.40 20.93 -9.89
N THR A 24 10.45 22.15 -10.44
CA THR A 24 9.35 22.72 -11.25
C THR A 24 9.13 21.92 -12.53
N TYR A 25 10.19 21.54 -13.25
CA TYR A 25 10.06 20.70 -14.45
C TYR A 25 9.45 19.34 -14.13
N ILE A 26 9.74 18.79 -12.96
CA ILE A 26 9.28 17.45 -12.61
C ILE A 26 7.81 17.46 -12.18
N ASP A 27 7.38 18.49 -11.46
CA ASP A 27 5.97 18.67 -11.15
C ASP A 27 5.15 18.82 -12.43
N THR A 28 5.68 19.55 -13.42
CA THR A 28 4.99 19.66 -14.73
C THR A 28 4.93 18.34 -15.50
N ILE A 29 5.96 17.49 -15.44
CA ILE A 29 5.97 16.17 -16.09
C ILE A 29 5.02 15.22 -15.34
N GLU A 30 5.03 15.24 -14.00
CA GLU A 30 4.17 14.42 -13.16
C GLU A 30 2.70 14.78 -13.41
N ASP A 31 2.38 16.06 -13.50
CA ASP A 31 1.03 16.56 -13.78
C ASP A 31 0.61 16.29 -15.23
N ALA A 32 1.51 16.41 -16.21
CA ALA A 32 1.24 16.03 -17.59
C ALA A 32 0.96 14.52 -17.72
N LEU A 33 1.70 13.67 -17.02
CA LEU A 33 1.48 12.23 -17.00
C LEU A 33 0.21 11.83 -16.25
N ARG A 34 -0.16 12.54 -15.18
CA ARG A 34 -1.47 12.40 -14.52
C ARG A 34 -2.61 12.80 -15.44
N ALA A 35 -2.48 13.92 -16.14
CA ALA A 35 -3.46 14.37 -17.13
C ALA A 35 -3.60 13.36 -18.28
N LEU A 36 -2.48 12.79 -18.76
CA LEU A 36 -2.49 11.73 -19.76
C LEU A 36 -3.19 10.46 -19.24
N SER A 37 -2.93 10.06 -17.99
CA SER A 37 -3.60 8.93 -17.33
C SER A 37 -5.12 9.12 -17.26
N LEU A 38 -5.58 10.33 -16.96
CA LEU A 38 -7.00 10.68 -16.89
C LEU A 38 -7.70 10.72 -18.26
N LEU A 39 -6.96 10.88 -19.36
CA LEU A 39 -7.50 10.94 -20.73
C LEU A 39 -7.71 9.55 -21.35
N LEU A 40 -7.03 8.53 -20.81
CA LEU A 40 -7.03 7.18 -21.36
C LEU A 40 -8.33 6.35 -21.21
N PRO A 41 -9.16 6.50 -20.16
CA PRO A 41 -10.33 5.64 -19.97
C PRO A 41 -11.32 5.70 -21.14
N GLY A 42 -11.72 4.53 -21.67
CA GLY A 42 -12.81 4.42 -22.66
C GLY A 42 -12.44 4.66 -24.13
N ARG A 43 -11.19 5.04 -24.46
CA ARG A 43 -10.76 5.24 -25.86
C ARG A 43 -10.15 4.00 -26.52
N PHE A 44 -9.72 3.03 -25.71
CA PHE A 44 -9.07 1.82 -26.16
C PHE A 44 -9.70 0.62 -25.47
N GLU A 45 -9.79 -0.50 -26.18
CA GLU A 45 -10.22 -1.80 -25.64
C GLU A 45 -9.38 -2.21 -24.42
N ASP A 46 -8.12 -1.76 -24.38
CA ASP A 46 -7.15 -2.00 -23.31
C ASP A 46 -6.90 -0.79 -22.40
N SER A 47 -7.84 0.16 -22.33
CA SER A 47 -7.65 1.43 -21.60
C SER A 47 -7.28 1.24 -20.13
N ASP A 48 -7.77 0.17 -19.48
CA ASP A 48 -7.46 -0.13 -18.07
C ASP A 48 -6.01 -0.54 -17.86
N LEU A 49 -5.49 -1.42 -18.71
CA LEU A 49 -4.08 -1.83 -18.63
C LEU A 49 -3.16 -0.65 -18.93
N CYS A 50 -3.51 0.16 -19.94
CA CYS A 50 -2.73 1.33 -20.30
C CYS A 50 -2.71 2.37 -19.18
N SER A 51 -3.86 2.68 -18.58
CA SER A 51 -3.95 3.64 -17.48
C SER A 51 -3.12 3.17 -16.28
N GLN A 52 -3.15 1.88 -15.94
CA GLN A 52 -2.32 1.31 -14.89
C GLN A 52 -0.84 1.28 -15.22
N ALA A 53 -0.47 1.08 -16.49
CA ALA A 53 0.92 1.18 -16.94
C ALA A 53 1.47 2.59 -16.76
N VAL A 54 0.67 3.60 -17.13
CA VAL A 54 1.03 5.00 -16.90
C VAL A 54 1.14 5.29 -15.40
N LEU A 55 0.18 4.83 -14.58
CA LEU A 55 0.21 5.03 -13.12
C LEU A 55 1.42 4.34 -12.44
N ALA A 56 1.70 3.09 -12.81
CA ALA A 56 2.87 2.36 -12.31
C ALA A 56 4.16 3.06 -12.72
N GLY A 57 4.28 3.49 -13.99
CA GLY A 57 5.40 4.26 -14.49
C GLY A 57 5.59 5.58 -13.73
N LEU A 58 4.52 6.32 -13.52
CA LEU A 58 4.51 7.57 -12.75
C LEU A 58 5.01 7.36 -11.32
N ASN A 59 4.49 6.34 -10.63
CA ASN A 59 4.90 6.01 -9.27
C ASN A 59 6.38 5.61 -9.19
N LEU A 60 6.91 4.92 -10.20
CA LEU A 60 8.34 4.56 -10.27
C LEU A 60 9.23 5.78 -10.50
N VAL A 61 8.83 6.71 -11.38
CA VAL A 61 9.54 7.97 -11.60
C VAL A 61 9.52 8.81 -10.33
N SER A 62 8.36 8.94 -9.68
CA SER A 62 8.20 9.64 -8.41
C SER A 62 9.06 9.03 -7.30
N LEU A 63 9.15 7.70 -7.24
CA LEU A 63 10.01 6.97 -6.30
C LEU A 63 11.50 7.29 -6.52
N TYR A 64 11.97 7.26 -7.77
CA TYR A 64 13.36 7.57 -8.11
C TYR A 64 13.70 9.02 -7.76
N HIS A 65 12.82 9.95 -8.13
CA HIS A 65 13.01 11.37 -7.92
C HIS A 65 13.01 11.73 -6.43
N THR A 66 12.06 11.23 -5.66
CA THR A 66 11.97 11.49 -4.22
C THR A 66 13.22 11.00 -3.50
N LYS A 67 13.75 9.84 -3.88
CA LYS A 67 15.01 9.30 -3.35
C LYS A 67 16.21 10.21 -3.65
N PHE A 68 16.24 10.85 -4.82
CA PHE A 68 17.28 11.80 -5.19
C PHE A 68 17.16 13.10 -4.38
N LEU A 69 15.96 13.68 -4.31
CA LEU A 69 15.70 14.93 -3.60
C LEU A 69 16.03 14.82 -2.10
N VAL A 70 15.58 13.76 -1.43
CA VAL A 70 15.81 13.59 0.01
C VAL A 70 17.30 13.46 0.32
N ARG A 71 18.08 12.79 -0.54
CA ARG A 71 19.54 12.70 -0.37
C ARG A 71 20.23 14.04 -0.50
N LYS A 72 19.83 14.83 -1.50
CA LYS A 72 20.40 16.15 -1.72
C LYS A 72 20.01 17.11 -0.59
N SER A 73 18.75 17.10 -0.17
CA SER A 73 18.24 17.86 0.98
C SER A 73 19.02 17.51 2.26
N ASN A 74 19.20 16.23 2.57
CA ASN A 74 19.98 15.80 3.75
C ASN A 74 21.45 16.22 3.66
N TYR A 75 22.06 16.17 2.48
CA TYR A 75 23.44 16.64 2.28
C TYR A 75 23.57 18.17 2.49
N LEU A 76 22.64 18.96 1.93
CA LEU A 76 22.63 20.41 2.11
C LEU A 76 22.36 20.79 3.57
N LYS A 77 21.40 20.12 4.22
CA LYS A 77 21.12 20.29 5.65
C LYS A 77 22.36 19.99 6.49
N SER A 78 23.05 18.88 6.22
CA SER A 78 24.29 18.52 6.93
C SER A 78 25.42 19.52 6.71
N LYS A 79 25.43 20.24 5.59
CA LYS A 79 26.45 21.25 5.29
C LYS A 79 26.16 22.60 5.96
N ASN A 80 24.88 22.95 6.11
CA ASN A 80 24.45 24.25 6.64
C ASN A 80 24.12 24.22 8.15
N SER A 81 23.93 23.04 8.77
CA SER A 81 23.56 22.95 10.19
C SER A 81 24.80 23.05 11.09
N SER A 82 25.00 24.22 11.69
CA SER A 82 25.78 24.42 12.92
C SER A 82 24.80 24.59 14.09
N GLU A 83 24.85 23.66 15.04
CA GLU A 83 24.18 23.66 16.37
C GLU A 83 22.66 23.89 16.47
N ASP A 84 21.98 22.90 17.05
CA ASP A 84 20.73 23.03 17.83
C ASP A 84 19.38 23.35 17.16
N ASP A 85 19.04 22.67 16.06
CA ASP A 85 17.62 22.51 15.69
C ASP A 85 17.07 21.16 16.18
N THR A 86 16.28 21.21 17.26
CA THR A 86 15.46 20.12 17.78
C THR A 86 14.30 19.82 16.82
N VAL A 87 14.63 19.19 15.69
CA VAL A 87 13.63 18.83 14.67
C VAL A 87 12.86 17.60 15.13
N VAL A 88 11.55 17.75 15.29
CA VAL A 88 10.56 16.66 15.34
C VAL A 88 11.00 15.57 14.36
N GLU A 89 11.28 14.35 14.84
CA GLU A 89 11.82 13.26 13.99
C GLU A 89 10.92 13.07 12.76
N SER A 90 11.36 13.62 11.62
CA SER A 90 10.63 13.50 10.37
C SER A 90 10.70 12.04 9.91
N PHE A 91 9.61 11.54 9.33
CA PHE A 91 9.52 10.17 8.82
C PHE A 91 10.78 9.77 8.02
N ASN A 92 11.26 10.66 7.15
CA ASN A 92 12.44 10.45 6.32
C ASN A 92 13.73 10.29 7.13
N ALA A 93 13.88 11.00 8.26
CA ALA A 93 15.04 10.87 9.14
C ALA A 93 15.05 9.50 9.85
N GLN A 94 13.90 9.07 10.38
CA GLN A 94 13.79 7.73 10.99
C GLN A 94 13.99 6.63 9.94
N PHE A 95 13.37 6.77 8.77
CA PHE A 95 13.51 5.82 7.67
C PHE A 95 14.96 5.72 7.20
N SER A 96 15.65 6.85 6.98
CA SER A 96 17.05 6.86 6.56
C SER A 96 17.95 6.18 7.60
N ARG A 97 17.76 6.48 8.89
CA ARG A 97 18.56 5.89 9.98
C ARG A 97 18.40 4.38 10.06
N ASN A 98 17.17 3.88 9.91
CA ASN A 98 16.84 2.48 10.14
C ASN A 98 17.05 1.61 8.89
N ASN A 99 16.67 2.11 7.71
CA ASN A 99 16.67 1.32 6.47
C ASN A 99 17.91 1.56 5.59
N GLU A 100 18.54 2.74 5.63
CA GLU A 100 19.76 2.99 4.84
C GLU A 100 21.05 2.54 5.53
N SER A 101 21.04 2.20 6.82
CA SER A 101 22.25 1.77 7.53
C SER A 101 22.81 0.45 7.00
N ASN A 102 21.94 -0.46 6.56
CA ASN A 102 22.32 -1.80 6.11
C ASN A 102 22.06 -1.96 4.61
N TRP A 103 23.03 -2.52 3.88
CA TRP A 103 22.90 -2.78 2.44
C TRP A 103 21.70 -3.68 2.08
N PRO A 104 21.43 -4.79 2.81
CA PRO A 104 20.28 -5.65 2.50
C PRO A 104 18.94 -4.94 2.69
N SER A 105 18.76 -4.19 3.79
CA SER A 105 17.50 -3.47 4.07
C SER A 105 17.24 -2.37 3.06
N LYS A 106 18.27 -1.62 2.66
CA LYS A 106 18.17 -0.57 1.64
C LYS A 106 17.70 -1.11 0.30
N THR A 107 18.29 -2.22 -0.12
CA THR A 107 17.93 -2.90 -1.36
C THR A 107 16.53 -3.48 -1.28
N ALA A 108 16.20 -4.16 -0.16
CA ALA A 108 14.89 -4.73 0.08
C ALA A 108 13.78 -3.68 0.10
N SER A 109 13.99 -2.54 0.75
CA SER A 109 13.01 -1.43 0.80
C SER A 109 12.75 -0.81 -0.57
N SER A 110 13.80 -0.68 -1.39
CA SER A 110 13.67 -0.19 -2.76
C SER A 110 12.90 -1.18 -3.62
N LEU A 111 13.25 -2.48 -3.56
CA LEU A 111 12.59 -3.53 -4.33
C LEU A 111 11.13 -3.73 -3.92
N LEU A 112 10.84 -3.70 -2.62
CA LEU A 112 9.48 -3.82 -2.11
C LEU A 112 8.58 -2.69 -2.62
N SER A 113 9.10 -1.45 -2.67
CA SER A 113 8.36 -0.31 -3.21
C SER A 113 8.09 -0.44 -4.71
N VAL A 114 9.06 -0.95 -5.48
CA VAL A 114 8.89 -1.24 -6.91
C VAL A 114 7.82 -2.32 -7.13
N ILE A 115 7.86 -3.40 -6.34
CA ILE A 115 6.85 -4.47 -6.41
C ILE A 115 5.46 -3.92 -6.08
N SER A 116 5.30 -3.16 -4.99
CA SER A 116 4.00 -2.57 -4.61
C SER A 116 3.40 -1.66 -5.68
N TYR A 117 4.21 -0.94 -6.45
CA TYR A 117 3.71 -0.11 -7.55
C TYR A 117 3.44 -0.87 -8.85
N THR A 118 3.99 -2.07 -8.99
CA THR A 118 3.86 -2.88 -10.22
C THR A 118 2.95 -4.10 -10.07
N GLU A 119 2.53 -4.44 -8.85
CA GLU A 119 1.78 -5.68 -8.57
C GLU A 119 0.42 -5.72 -9.27
N VAL A 120 -0.30 -4.59 -9.29
CA VAL A 120 -1.62 -4.51 -9.95
C VAL A 120 -1.47 -4.68 -11.45
N LEU A 121 -0.51 -3.98 -12.06
CA LEU A 121 -0.19 -4.13 -13.48
C LEU A 121 0.27 -5.56 -13.81
N ALA A 122 1.09 -6.17 -12.95
CA ALA A 122 1.54 -7.54 -13.13
C ALA A 122 0.37 -8.54 -13.06
N GLU A 123 -0.59 -8.34 -12.13
CA GLU A 123 -1.82 -9.13 -12.05
C GLU A 123 -2.67 -8.98 -13.32
N MET A 124 -2.85 -7.75 -13.81
CA MET A 124 -3.61 -7.50 -15.04
C MET A 124 -2.96 -8.11 -16.28
N LEU A 125 -1.64 -8.05 -16.38
CA LEU A 125 -0.89 -8.72 -17.46
C LEU A 125 -1.02 -10.24 -17.40
N LEU A 126 -1.11 -10.81 -16.20
CA LEU A 126 -1.27 -12.25 -16.02
C LEU A 126 -2.67 -12.73 -16.33
N ASN A 127 -3.70 -11.96 -15.99
CA ASN A 127 -5.08 -12.28 -16.35
C ASN A 127 -5.25 -12.45 -17.87
N ARG A 128 -4.38 -11.86 -18.69
CA ARG A 128 -4.39 -12.02 -20.16
C ARG A 128 -3.66 -13.27 -20.66
N LYS A 129 -2.56 -13.65 -20.00
CA LYS A 129 -1.65 -14.70 -20.51
C LYS A 129 -1.88 -16.06 -19.89
N VAL A 130 -2.50 -16.10 -18.72
CA VAL A 130 -2.49 -17.27 -17.84
C VAL A 130 -3.93 -17.59 -17.44
N PRO A 131 -4.37 -18.86 -17.50
CA PRO A 131 -5.70 -19.24 -17.03
C PRO A 131 -5.85 -18.91 -15.54
N LYS A 132 -7.07 -18.56 -15.11
CA LYS A 132 -7.39 -18.18 -13.72
C LYS A 132 -6.84 -19.17 -12.67
N SER A 133 -6.77 -20.45 -13.03
CA SER A 133 -6.23 -21.52 -12.19
C SER A 133 -4.74 -21.36 -11.81
N SER A 134 -3.93 -20.67 -12.62
CA SER A 134 -2.51 -20.43 -12.33
C SER A 134 -2.24 -19.05 -11.72
N LYS A 135 -3.26 -18.17 -11.68
CA LYS A 135 -3.21 -16.84 -11.06
C LYS A 135 -2.77 -16.90 -9.60
N TRP A 136 -3.39 -17.79 -8.82
CA TRP A 136 -3.11 -17.90 -7.38
C TRP A 136 -1.72 -18.44 -7.06
N LYS A 137 -1.10 -19.21 -7.97
CA LYS A 137 0.30 -19.61 -7.84
C LYS A 137 1.21 -18.38 -7.92
N PHE A 138 0.93 -17.46 -8.85
CA PHE A 138 1.67 -16.21 -8.98
C PHE A 138 1.44 -15.29 -7.78
N ILE A 139 0.19 -15.07 -7.39
CA ILE A 139 -0.15 -14.21 -6.24
C ILE A 139 0.56 -14.72 -4.98
N ALA A 140 0.49 -16.02 -4.70
CA ALA A 140 1.17 -16.60 -3.55
C ALA A 140 2.70 -16.44 -3.64
N SER A 141 3.29 -16.54 -4.84
CA SER A 141 4.72 -16.30 -5.05
C SER A 141 5.10 -14.84 -4.80
N LEU A 142 4.30 -13.88 -5.28
CA LEU A 142 4.53 -12.46 -5.06
C LEU A 142 4.38 -12.09 -3.58
N GLU A 143 3.35 -12.58 -2.91
CA GLU A 143 3.17 -12.34 -1.48
C GLU A 143 4.27 -12.99 -0.64
N GLY A 144 4.75 -14.17 -1.05
CA GLY A 144 5.92 -14.80 -0.45
C GLY A 144 7.19 -13.95 -0.62
N LEU A 145 7.42 -13.43 -1.83
CA LEU A 145 8.54 -12.53 -2.10
C LEU A 145 8.45 -11.24 -1.27
N LYS A 146 7.29 -10.59 -1.21
CA LYS A 146 7.07 -9.41 -0.36
C LYS A 146 7.30 -9.73 1.11
N GLY A 147 6.83 -10.89 1.57
CA GLY A 147 7.07 -11.38 2.93
C GLY A 147 8.55 -11.54 3.25
N ILE A 148 9.33 -12.13 2.33
CA ILE A 148 10.79 -12.26 2.47
C ILE A 148 11.46 -10.88 2.52
N LEU A 149 11.08 -9.95 1.64
CA LEU A 149 11.64 -8.60 1.64
C LEU A 149 11.33 -7.85 2.94
N ARG A 150 10.09 -7.91 3.42
CA ARG A 150 9.70 -7.33 4.72
C ARG A 150 10.46 -7.97 5.87
N LEU A 151 10.72 -9.28 5.82
CA LEU A 151 11.50 -9.99 6.81
C LEU A 151 12.98 -9.55 6.81
N VAL A 152 13.58 -9.34 5.64
CA VAL A 152 14.93 -8.76 5.51
C VAL A 152 14.99 -7.35 6.10
N ILE A 153 13.98 -6.52 5.84
CA ILE A 153 13.87 -5.17 6.43
C ILE A 153 13.76 -5.28 7.95
N PHE A 154 12.86 -6.11 8.46
CA PHE A 154 12.62 -6.30 9.89
C PHE A 154 13.87 -6.73 10.67
N TYR A 155 14.65 -7.67 10.13
CA TYR A 155 15.92 -8.05 10.76
C TYR A 155 16.99 -6.96 10.63
N GLY A 156 16.97 -6.21 9.53
CA GLY A 156 17.86 -5.05 9.33
C GLY A 156 17.58 -3.89 10.30
N THR A 157 16.31 -3.60 10.60
CA THR A 157 15.89 -2.48 11.46
C THR A 157 15.91 -2.81 12.96
N ARG A 158 16.69 -3.82 13.38
CA ARG A 158 16.76 -4.30 14.77
C ARG A 158 15.39 -4.72 15.33
N ARG A 159 14.55 -5.32 14.49
CA ARG A 159 13.21 -5.81 14.83
C ARG A 159 12.25 -4.70 15.26
N GLN A 160 12.40 -3.49 14.73
CA GLN A 160 11.42 -2.41 14.90
C GLN A 160 10.22 -2.63 13.97
N MET A 161 9.09 -1.98 14.28
CA MET A 161 7.91 -2.06 13.43
C MET A 161 8.22 -1.53 12.03
N ILE A 162 7.80 -2.27 11.01
CA ILE A 162 7.94 -1.81 9.62
C ILE A 162 6.93 -0.69 9.40
N LEU A 163 7.46 0.50 9.09
CA LEU A 163 6.66 1.67 8.75
C LEU A 163 6.27 1.64 7.28
N HIS A 164 5.03 2.02 6.98
CA HIS A 164 4.57 2.25 5.61
C HIS A 164 4.44 3.76 5.36
N PRO A 165 4.85 4.27 4.19
CA PRO A 165 5.41 3.56 3.03
C PRO A 165 6.87 3.10 3.22
N THR A 166 7.29 2.05 2.51
CA THR A 166 8.68 1.54 2.57
C THR A 166 9.66 2.33 1.67
N HIS A 167 9.36 3.59 1.43
CA HIS A 167 10.20 4.53 0.70
C HIS A 167 10.08 5.91 1.32
N PHE A 168 10.97 6.80 0.92
CA PHE A 168 10.93 8.19 1.35
C PHE A 168 9.62 8.85 0.92
N ILE A 169 9.00 9.58 1.83
CA ILE A 169 7.82 10.38 1.51
C ILE A 169 8.31 11.75 1.02
N ARG A 170 7.62 12.31 0.02
CA ARG A 170 7.79 13.69 -0.42
C ARG A 170 7.17 14.66 0.61
N ASN A 171 7.65 14.59 1.86
CA ASN A 171 7.33 15.51 2.97
C ASN A 171 8.29 16.69 3.05
N VAL A 172 9.17 16.84 2.04
CA VAL A 172 9.98 18.05 1.90
C VAL A 172 9.08 19.04 1.19
N ASP A 173 8.46 19.94 1.95
CA ASP A 173 7.88 21.15 1.35
C ASP A 173 8.98 21.77 0.52
N THR A 174 8.74 21.96 -0.78
CA THR A 174 9.67 22.73 -1.63
C THR A 174 9.88 24.13 -1.07
N ALA A 175 8.88 24.67 -0.34
CA ALA A 175 8.99 25.88 0.47
C ALA A 175 9.95 25.74 1.68
N SER A 176 10.08 24.57 2.30
CA SER A 176 11.06 24.35 3.38
C SER A 176 12.52 24.35 2.88
N LEU A 177 12.73 24.18 1.57
CA LEU A 177 14.03 24.42 0.92
C LEU A 177 14.26 25.92 0.59
N GLU A 178 13.22 26.74 0.59
CA GLU A 178 13.30 28.21 0.45
C GLU A 178 13.52 28.89 1.81
N ILE A 179 12.92 28.37 2.89
CA ILE A 179 13.03 28.93 4.25
C ILE A 179 14.44 28.81 4.84
N ALA A 180 15.28 27.90 4.31
CA ALA A 180 16.67 27.79 4.75
C ALA A 180 17.59 28.92 4.25
N ASN A 181 17.09 29.83 3.39
CA ASN A 181 17.88 30.92 2.81
C ASN A 181 17.36 32.33 3.11
N ASP A 182 16.22 32.48 3.77
CA ASP A 182 15.74 33.79 4.24
C ASP A 182 15.55 33.74 5.75
N GLU A 183 16.34 34.54 6.47
CA GLU A 183 16.10 34.88 7.86
C GLU A 183 14.70 35.46 8.00
N LYS A 184 13.73 34.61 8.33
CA LYS A 184 12.41 35.05 8.80
C LYS A 184 11.98 34.22 9.98
N PHE A 185 12.28 34.82 11.13
CA PHE A 185 11.81 34.46 12.46
C PHE A 185 10.27 34.36 12.46
N GLU A 186 9.69 33.16 12.38
CA GLU A 186 8.23 32.95 12.39
C GLU A 186 7.80 31.91 13.44
N LEU A 187 7.53 32.41 14.65
CA LEU A 187 6.30 32.27 15.48
C LEU A 187 5.42 31.00 15.42
N THR A 188 5.95 29.86 15.00
CA THR A 188 5.21 28.58 14.93
C THR A 188 5.46 27.66 16.13
N SER A 189 6.25 28.11 17.10
CA SER A 189 6.54 27.37 18.34
C SER A 189 5.72 27.83 19.56
N LEU A 190 4.72 28.71 19.37
CA LEU A 190 3.82 29.17 20.43
C LEU A 190 2.45 28.50 20.32
N ASP A 191 1.97 27.92 21.43
CA ASP A 191 0.62 27.38 21.55
C ASP A 191 -0.41 28.51 21.31
N PRO A 192 -1.35 28.37 20.35
CA PRO A 192 -2.29 29.43 19.98
C PRO A 192 -3.24 29.87 21.11
N ARG A 193 -3.29 29.14 22.23
CA ARG A 193 -4.09 29.51 23.41
C ARG A 193 -3.33 30.23 24.53
N THR A 194 -2.00 30.08 24.62
CA THR A 194 -1.23 30.55 25.78
C THR A 194 0.02 31.36 25.43
N GLY A 195 0.46 31.38 24.16
CA GLY A 195 1.52 32.31 23.72
C GLY A 195 2.90 32.09 24.36
N THR A 196 3.13 30.95 25.01
CA THR A 196 4.44 30.56 25.56
C THR A 196 5.10 29.49 24.69
N ALA A 197 6.42 29.55 24.55
CA ALA A 197 7.20 28.56 23.81
C ALA A 197 6.91 27.17 24.34
N LEU A 198 6.58 26.24 23.43
CA LEU A 198 6.33 24.85 23.74
C LEU A 198 7.65 24.20 24.18
N SER A 199 8.07 24.46 25.43
CA SER A 199 8.95 23.58 26.19
C SER A 199 8.17 22.34 26.59
N SER A 200 7.57 21.65 25.59
CA SER A 200 7.04 20.30 25.73
C SER A 200 8.21 19.33 25.87
N THR A 201 8.86 19.49 27.02
CA THR A 201 9.45 18.51 27.89
C THR A 201 10.62 17.73 27.32
N GLN A 202 11.80 18.09 27.84
CA GLN A 202 12.92 17.17 28.03
C GLN A 202 12.44 15.78 28.48
N ALA A 203 11.36 15.70 29.28
CA ALA A 203 10.72 14.45 29.70
C ALA A 203 9.94 13.68 28.59
N ALA A 204 9.26 14.35 27.65
CA ALA A 204 8.72 13.67 26.46
C ALA A 204 9.85 13.22 25.54
N ILE A 205 10.90 14.03 25.40
CA ILE A 205 12.11 13.69 24.63
C ILE A 205 12.86 12.53 25.28
N GLU A 206 12.99 12.48 26.61
CA GLU A 206 13.55 11.35 27.36
C GLU A 206 12.65 10.12 27.29
N LYS A 207 11.33 10.28 27.32
CA LYS A 207 10.40 9.16 27.12
C LYS A 207 10.51 8.59 25.70
N ILE A 208 10.62 9.45 24.69
CA ILE A 208 10.90 9.08 23.30
C ILE A 208 12.28 8.40 23.19
N ASN A 209 13.32 8.96 23.81
CA ASN A 209 14.69 8.42 23.80
C ASN A 209 14.84 7.12 24.60
N SER A 210 14.03 6.90 25.63
CA SER A 210 14.01 5.66 26.43
C SER A 210 13.26 4.53 25.72
N SER A 211 12.18 4.83 24.98
CA SER A 211 11.57 3.89 24.02
C SER A 211 12.48 3.63 22.80
N ARG A 212 13.31 4.60 22.40
CA ARG A 212 14.22 4.58 21.23
C ARG A 212 15.35 3.55 21.33
N ASN A 213 15.80 3.19 22.54
CA ASN A 213 16.91 2.24 22.76
C ASN A 213 16.48 0.81 23.08
N ASN A 214 15.20 0.60 23.36
CA ASN A 214 14.67 -0.74 23.60
C ASN A 214 14.09 -1.26 22.29
N GLY A 215 14.90 -2.02 21.54
CA GLY A 215 14.35 -2.90 20.51
C GLY A 215 13.17 -3.68 21.10
N ILE A 216 12.11 -3.85 20.31
CA ILE A 216 10.89 -4.58 20.67
C ILE A 216 11.25 -5.79 21.55
N ARG A 217 10.61 -5.99 22.72
CA ARG A 217 10.89 -7.14 23.61
C ARG A 217 9.65 -8.01 23.78
N GLY A 218 9.83 -9.33 23.77
CA GLY A 218 8.76 -10.29 24.02
C GLY A 218 7.78 -10.46 22.84
N TRP A 219 6.48 -10.42 23.13
CA TRP A 219 5.43 -10.85 22.21
C TRP A 219 5.26 -10.00 20.95
N ALA A 220 5.69 -8.75 20.89
CA ALA A 220 5.45 -7.97 19.66
C ALA A 220 6.47 -8.22 18.53
N HIS A 221 7.53 -8.99 18.77
CA HIS A 221 8.24 -9.59 17.63
C HIS A 221 7.32 -10.52 16.86
N LEU A 222 6.47 -11.26 17.58
CA LEU A 222 5.48 -12.14 16.97
C LEU A 222 4.40 -11.34 16.26
N SER A 223 4.01 -10.15 16.75
CA SER A 223 3.02 -9.33 16.03
C SER A 223 3.49 -8.91 14.64
N GLU A 224 4.76 -8.51 14.51
CA GLU A 224 5.33 -8.16 13.21
C GLU A 224 5.48 -9.38 12.31
N LEU A 225 5.95 -10.51 12.84
CA LEU A 225 6.05 -11.75 12.06
C LEU A 225 4.68 -12.23 11.55
N LEU A 226 3.65 -12.19 12.40
CA LEU A 226 2.29 -12.53 12.03
C LEU A 226 1.76 -11.59 10.93
N TRP A 227 1.99 -10.28 11.07
CA TRP A 227 1.58 -9.29 10.07
C TRP A 227 2.28 -9.52 8.71
N ILE A 228 3.58 -9.82 8.72
CA ILE A 228 4.36 -10.10 7.51
C ILE A 228 3.88 -11.37 6.79
N VAL A 229 3.56 -12.41 7.54
CA VAL A 229 3.22 -13.74 7.02
C VAL A 229 1.75 -13.82 6.55
N ARG A 230 0.87 -12.96 7.08
CA ARG A 230 -0.58 -12.99 6.85
C ARG A 230 -0.99 -12.97 5.36
N PRO A 231 -0.53 -12.04 4.51
CA PRO A 231 -0.90 -12.02 3.09
C PRO A 231 -0.49 -13.29 2.35
N PHE A 232 0.72 -13.81 2.64
CA PHE A 232 1.21 -15.06 2.04
C PHE A 232 0.36 -16.26 2.47
N VAL A 233 0.04 -16.39 3.76
CA VAL A 233 -0.79 -17.49 4.26
C VAL A 233 -2.16 -17.49 3.60
N TYR A 234 -2.79 -16.31 3.46
CA TYR A 234 -4.06 -16.17 2.75
C TYR A 234 -3.98 -16.67 1.30
N ALA A 235 -3.05 -16.12 0.51
CA ALA A 235 -2.88 -16.49 -0.89
C ALA A 235 -2.50 -17.97 -1.07
N TRP A 236 -1.64 -18.49 -0.20
CA TRP A 236 -1.21 -19.88 -0.20
C TRP A 236 -2.36 -20.84 0.11
N MET A 237 -3.23 -20.51 1.07
CA MET A 237 -4.41 -21.34 1.37
C MET A 237 -5.37 -21.42 0.19
N ILE A 238 -5.61 -20.30 -0.49
CA ILE A 238 -6.46 -20.29 -1.69
C ILE A 238 -5.83 -21.13 -2.80
N TYR A 239 -4.52 -20.96 -3.04
CA TYR A 239 -3.79 -21.78 -4.00
C TYR A 239 -3.86 -23.28 -3.68
N LEU A 240 -3.63 -23.68 -2.42
CA LEU A 240 -3.71 -25.07 -1.99
C LEU A 240 -5.12 -25.66 -2.18
N ARG A 241 -6.15 -24.86 -1.93
CA ARG A 241 -7.54 -25.28 -2.12
C ARG A 241 -7.85 -25.50 -3.59
N GLN A 242 -7.53 -24.55 -4.46
CA GLN A 242 -7.71 -24.70 -5.91
C GLN A 242 -6.89 -25.84 -6.50
N LYS A 243 -5.71 -26.11 -5.95
CA LYS A 243 -4.90 -27.26 -6.34
C LYS A 243 -5.55 -28.59 -5.94
N ARG A 244 -6.18 -28.65 -4.76
CA ARG A 244 -6.91 -29.85 -4.30
C ARG A 244 -8.19 -30.07 -5.09
N ALA A 245 -8.98 -29.02 -5.35
CA ALA A 245 -10.19 -29.08 -6.17
C ALA A 245 -9.87 -29.66 -7.56
N ARG A 246 -8.93 -29.04 -8.28
CA ARG A 246 -8.45 -29.55 -9.57
C ARG A 246 -7.99 -31.00 -9.54
N LYS A 247 -7.31 -31.44 -8.49
CA LYS A 247 -6.89 -32.85 -8.37
C LYS A 247 -8.10 -33.77 -8.23
N HIS A 248 -9.10 -33.37 -7.45
CA HIS A 248 -10.34 -34.13 -7.29
C HIS A 248 -11.13 -34.19 -8.61
N ASP A 249 -11.22 -33.07 -9.33
CA ASP A 249 -11.92 -32.99 -10.61
C ASP A 249 -11.23 -33.82 -11.70
N LEU A 250 -9.89 -33.78 -11.77
CA LEU A 250 -9.13 -34.64 -12.67
C LEU A 250 -9.33 -36.14 -12.37
N VAL A 251 -9.46 -36.51 -11.10
CA VAL A 251 -9.78 -37.90 -10.71
C VAL A 251 -11.21 -38.24 -11.12
N ARG A 252 -12.18 -37.35 -10.87
CA ARG A 252 -13.57 -37.52 -11.27
C ARG A 252 -13.72 -37.65 -12.79
N LEU A 253 -13.04 -36.81 -13.57
CA LEU A 253 -13.02 -36.86 -15.03
C LEU A 253 -12.32 -38.12 -15.56
N LYS A 254 -11.35 -38.65 -14.82
CA LYS A 254 -10.71 -39.93 -15.17
C LYS A 254 -11.65 -41.10 -14.92
N THR A 255 -12.34 -41.12 -13.79
CA THR A 255 -13.37 -42.12 -13.46
C THR A 255 -14.56 -42.01 -14.41
N LYS A 256 -15.06 -40.80 -14.69
CA LYS A 256 -16.13 -40.53 -15.65
C LYS A 256 -15.75 -40.98 -17.07
N ARG A 257 -14.51 -40.75 -17.53
CA ARG A 257 -14.01 -41.30 -18.81
C ARG A 257 -13.84 -42.81 -18.84
N GLU A 258 -13.70 -43.46 -17.69
CA GLU A 258 -13.69 -44.93 -17.59
C GLU A 258 -15.13 -45.49 -17.64
N ASP A 259 -16.13 -44.69 -17.24
CA ASP A 259 -17.56 -45.05 -17.22
C ASP A 259 -18.35 -44.60 -18.48
N GLU A 260 -17.96 -43.50 -19.13
CA GLU A 260 -18.61 -42.90 -20.30
C GLU A 260 -17.82 -43.22 -21.57
N MET A 261 -18.06 -44.43 -22.10
CA MET A 261 -17.74 -44.79 -23.48
C MET A 261 -19.00 -44.72 -24.37
N GLU A 262 -20.01 -43.94 -24.00
CA GLU A 262 -21.17 -43.55 -24.82
C GLU A 262 -21.70 -42.18 -24.36
N GLU A 263 -21.95 -41.33 -25.36
CA GLU A 263 -22.49 -39.96 -25.33
C GLU A 263 -21.60 -38.86 -24.72
N GLY A 264 -21.15 -37.98 -25.62
CA GLY A 264 -20.45 -36.75 -25.27
C GLY A 264 -21.41 -35.59 -25.09
N ASP A 265 -21.01 -34.66 -24.24
CA ASP A 265 -21.25 -33.22 -24.41
C ASP A 265 -20.18 -32.45 -23.61
N GLU A 266 -19.57 -31.46 -24.26
CA GLU A 266 -18.51 -30.60 -23.73
C GLU A 266 -19.10 -29.27 -23.22
N GLU A 267 -19.54 -29.18 -21.97
CA GLU A 267 -19.78 -27.88 -21.29
C GLU A 267 -19.61 -28.01 -19.75
N GLU A 268 -18.39 -27.98 -19.21
CA GLU A 268 -18.17 -28.02 -17.74
C GLU A 268 -17.17 -26.97 -17.19
N ASP A 269 -16.69 -26.00 -17.97
CA ASP A 269 -15.69 -25.04 -17.47
C ASP A 269 -16.28 -23.81 -16.73
N GLU A 270 -17.57 -23.47 -16.88
CA GLU A 270 -18.17 -22.26 -16.28
C GLU A 270 -18.86 -22.47 -14.91
N SER A 271 -19.26 -23.70 -14.56
CA SER A 271 -20.11 -23.95 -13.37
C SER A 271 -19.33 -24.14 -12.06
N ILE A 272 -18.03 -24.42 -12.13
CA ILE A 272 -17.21 -24.83 -10.96
C ILE A 272 -16.65 -23.63 -10.17
N GLU A 273 -16.57 -22.44 -10.78
CA GLU A 273 -15.83 -21.30 -10.20
C GLU A 273 -16.63 -20.48 -9.17
N LYS A 274 -17.98 -20.50 -9.23
CA LYS A 274 -18.84 -19.71 -8.32
C LYS A 274 -18.90 -20.25 -6.88
N ASP A 275 -18.64 -21.54 -6.66
CA ASP A 275 -18.71 -22.16 -5.33
C ASP A 275 -17.48 -21.88 -4.44
N ASP A 276 -16.40 -21.33 -5.01
CA ASP A 276 -15.12 -21.16 -4.32
C ASP A 276 -14.94 -19.79 -3.64
N GLU A 277 -15.66 -18.75 -4.08
CA GLU A 277 -15.57 -17.38 -3.55
C GLU A 277 -16.18 -17.22 -2.14
N GLY A 278 -17.12 -18.09 -1.76
CA GLY A 278 -17.81 -18.06 -0.46
C GLY A 278 -17.09 -18.75 0.70
N SER A 279 -15.87 -19.25 0.49
CA SER A 279 -15.19 -20.08 1.49
C SER A 279 -14.66 -19.28 2.69
N TRP A 280 -15.12 -19.64 3.87
CA TRP A 280 -14.75 -18.97 5.13
C TRP A 280 -13.36 -19.35 5.65
N LYS A 281 -12.82 -20.52 5.25
CA LYS A 281 -11.57 -21.06 5.80
C LYS A 281 -10.36 -20.13 5.62
N PRO A 282 -9.98 -19.71 4.39
CA PRO A 282 -8.83 -18.84 4.22
C PRO A 282 -9.05 -17.46 4.87
N TRP A 283 -10.30 -16.98 4.83
CA TRP A 283 -10.67 -15.71 5.43
C TRP A 283 -10.50 -15.70 6.94
N LEU A 284 -11.03 -16.72 7.64
CA LEU A 284 -10.96 -16.86 9.11
C LEU A 284 -9.53 -17.06 9.62
N VAL A 285 -8.69 -17.81 8.90
CA VAL A 285 -7.30 -18.02 9.30
C VAL A 285 -6.49 -16.72 9.18
N SER A 286 -6.66 -15.96 8.10
CA SER A 286 -6.01 -14.64 7.98
C SER A 286 -6.57 -13.63 8.99
N LEU A 287 -7.86 -13.69 9.30
CA LEU A 287 -8.50 -12.90 10.36
C LEU A 287 -7.89 -13.22 11.74
N SER A 288 -7.69 -14.51 12.07
CA SER A 288 -7.14 -14.90 13.36
C SER A 288 -5.68 -14.47 13.51
N ILE A 289 -4.89 -14.53 12.42
CA ILE A 289 -3.51 -14.00 12.40
C ILE A 289 -3.49 -12.49 12.66
N ASP A 290 -4.42 -11.73 12.06
CA ASP A 290 -4.54 -10.29 12.28
C ASP A 290 -4.94 -9.94 13.72
N ILE A 291 -5.92 -10.66 14.29
CA ILE A 291 -6.33 -10.50 15.68
C ILE A 291 -5.16 -10.81 16.62
N ALA A 292 -4.45 -11.91 16.39
CA ALA A 292 -3.27 -12.28 17.17
C ALA A 292 -2.16 -11.22 17.06
N SER A 293 -1.89 -10.70 15.86
CA SER A 293 -0.94 -9.60 15.65
C SER A 293 -1.32 -8.36 16.44
N ARG A 294 -2.61 -7.99 16.45
CA ARG A 294 -3.12 -6.83 17.20
C ARG A 294 -2.99 -6.97 18.70
N ILE A 295 -3.40 -8.11 19.25
CA ILE A 295 -3.29 -8.40 20.68
C ILE A 295 -1.82 -8.31 21.12
N ALA A 296 -0.92 -8.95 20.36
CA ALA A 296 0.50 -8.92 20.66
C ALA A 296 1.13 -7.52 20.57
N ARG A 297 0.61 -6.64 19.70
CA ARG A 297 1.07 -5.25 19.54
C ARG A 297 0.57 -4.32 20.64
N HIS A 298 -0.68 -4.50 21.10
CA HIS A 298 -1.27 -3.68 22.17
C HIS A 298 -0.54 -3.82 23.51
N MET A 299 0.21 -4.91 23.69
CA MET A 299 1.04 -5.18 24.87
C MET A 299 2.34 -4.34 24.91
N GLN A 300 2.55 -3.41 23.96
CA GLN A 300 3.78 -2.62 23.88
C GLN A 300 3.55 -1.11 23.79
N PRO A 301 4.46 -0.30 24.36
CA PRO A 301 4.49 1.13 24.13
C PRO A 301 4.94 1.43 22.70
N LEU A 302 4.18 2.27 21.99
CA LEU A 302 4.46 2.68 20.60
C LEU A 302 5.06 4.10 20.58
N SER A 303 6.03 4.33 19.69
CA SER A 303 6.48 5.68 19.31
C SER A 303 5.40 6.42 18.49
N PRO A 304 5.47 7.75 18.30
CA PRO A 304 4.42 8.49 17.57
C PRO A 304 4.23 8.00 16.13
N LEU A 305 5.32 7.71 15.41
CA LEU A 305 5.27 7.20 14.03
C LEU A 305 4.76 5.74 13.99
N GLU A 306 5.07 4.96 15.02
CA GLU A 306 4.50 3.62 15.19
C GLU A 306 3.00 3.66 15.54
N HIS A 307 2.55 4.69 16.25
CA HIS A 307 1.12 4.85 16.54
C HIS A 307 0.32 5.15 15.27
N GLU A 308 0.87 5.99 14.38
CA GLU A 308 0.27 6.27 13.07
C GLU A 308 0.21 5.02 12.19
N GLU A 309 1.30 4.25 12.12
CA GLU A 309 1.32 2.98 11.40
C GLU A 309 0.35 1.96 12.02
N SER A 310 0.18 1.94 13.34
CA SER A 310 -0.82 1.09 13.97
C SER A 310 -2.25 1.47 13.57
N LYS A 311 -2.58 2.77 13.54
CA LYS A 311 -3.89 3.24 13.05
C LYS A 311 -4.13 2.83 11.60
N ARG A 312 -3.11 2.95 10.74
CA ARG A 312 -3.20 2.51 9.34
C ARG A 312 -3.53 1.01 9.24
N ARG A 313 -2.83 0.18 10.01
CA ARG A 313 -3.09 -1.28 10.07
C ARG A 313 -4.49 -1.58 10.63
N ASP A 314 -5.03 -0.72 11.48
CA ASP A 314 -6.39 -0.87 11.98
C ASP A 314 -7.46 -0.57 10.93
N TYR A 315 -7.25 0.45 10.10
CA TYR A 315 -8.09 0.66 8.93
C TYR A 315 -8.02 -0.50 7.95
N LEU A 316 -6.82 -1.04 7.67
CA LEU A 316 -6.65 -2.20 6.79
C LEU A 316 -7.40 -3.44 7.29
N PHE A 317 -7.43 -3.66 8.60
CA PHE A 317 -8.24 -4.73 9.18
C PHE A 317 -9.73 -4.52 8.90
N ILE A 318 -10.23 -3.29 9.06
CA ILE A 318 -11.63 -2.97 8.76
C ILE A 318 -11.91 -3.21 7.28
N TYR A 319 -11.04 -2.74 6.38
CA TYR A 319 -11.15 -3.02 4.94
C TYR A 319 -11.13 -4.51 4.62
N TYR A 320 -10.35 -5.31 5.35
CA TYR A 320 -10.31 -6.75 5.17
C TYR A 320 -11.62 -7.45 5.60
N LEU A 321 -12.35 -6.91 6.57
CA LEU A 321 -13.68 -7.42 6.91
C LEU A 321 -14.64 -7.24 5.75
N PHE A 322 -14.52 -6.16 4.97
CA PHE A 322 -15.30 -5.92 3.76
C PHE A 322 -14.87 -6.76 2.56
N ARG A 323 -14.09 -7.83 2.76
CA ARG A 323 -13.59 -8.71 1.69
C ARG A 323 -14.08 -10.15 1.88
N GLY A 324 -14.16 -10.88 0.77
CA GLY A 324 -14.38 -12.32 0.75
C GLY A 324 -15.80 -12.71 1.17
N PRO A 325 -16.00 -13.71 2.04
CA PRO A 325 -17.33 -14.23 2.34
C PRO A 325 -18.26 -13.20 3.02
N LEU A 326 -17.71 -12.27 3.81
CA LEU A 326 -18.49 -11.22 4.46
C LEU A 326 -18.96 -10.18 3.43
N TYR A 327 -18.10 -9.83 2.46
CA TYR A 327 -18.48 -8.99 1.33
C TYR A 327 -19.66 -9.60 0.56
N LEU A 328 -19.53 -10.86 0.13
CA LEU A 328 -20.53 -11.52 -0.71
C LEU A 328 -21.89 -11.66 -0.02
N LYS A 329 -21.90 -11.89 1.30
CA LYS A 329 -23.15 -12.12 2.05
C LYS A 329 -23.80 -10.87 2.60
N PHE A 330 -23.05 -9.80 2.84
CA PHE A 330 -23.58 -8.60 3.50
C PHE A 330 -23.37 -7.35 2.64
N THR A 331 -22.12 -6.99 2.38
CA THR A 331 -21.78 -5.73 1.69
C THR A 331 -22.33 -5.70 0.27
N ARG A 332 -22.23 -6.80 -0.47
CA ARG A 332 -22.73 -6.92 -1.85
C ARG A 332 -24.23 -6.74 -1.91
N LEU A 333 -24.99 -7.34 -0.98
CA LEU A 333 -26.44 -7.16 -0.92
C LEU A 333 -26.85 -5.72 -0.64
N VAL A 334 -26.15 -5.06 0.29
CA VAL A 334 -26.40 -3.64 0.59
C VAL A 334 -26.03 -2.77 -0.62
N LEU A 335 -24.95 -3.09 -1.31
CA LEU A 335 -24.50 -2.37 -2.49
C LEU A 335 -25.49 -2.54 -3.65
N ASP A 336 -25.96 -3.75 -3.91
CA ASP A 336 -26.95 -4.06 -4.94
C ASP A 336 -28.26 -3.34 -4.65
N ALA A 337 -28.77 -3.44 -3.42
CA ALA A 337 -29.98 -2.72 -3.00
C ALA A 337 -29.83 -1.19 -3.12
N PHE A 338 -28.64 -0.66 -2.83
CA PHE A 338 -28.35 0.75 -3.01
C PHE A 338 -28.36 1.13 -4.49
N CYS A 339 -27.62 0.39 -5.33
CA CYS A 339 -27.53 0.64 -6.76
C CYS A 339 -28.90 0.59 -7.45
N ASP A 340 -29.70 -0.44 -7.17
CA ASP A 340 -31.05 -0.60 -7.71
C ASP A 340 -31.97 0.55 -7.25
N ALA A 341 -31.83 0.98 -5.99
CA ALA A 341 -32.60 2.09 -5.43
C ALA A 341 -32.16 3.47 -5.98
N THR A 342 -30.96 3.61 -6.54
CA THR A 342 -30.45 4.91 -7.02
C THR A 342 -30.38 5.04 -8.54
N GLU A 343 -30.58 3.94 -9.28
CA GLU A 343 -30.56 3.92 -10.75
C GLU A 343 -31.56 4.91 -11.37
N HIS A 344 -32.74 5.08 -10.75
CA HIS A 344 -33.81 5.95 -11.26
C HIS A 344 -33.64 7.45 -10.93
N ARG A 345 -32.54 7.86 -10.26
CA ARG A 345 -32.28 9.25 -9.86
C ARG A 345 -31.13 9.83 -10.70
N PRO A 346 -31.34 10.83 -11.58
CA PRO A 346 -30.37 11.22 -12.62
C PRO A 346 -29.02 11.74 -12.11
N LEU A 347 -28.94 12.26 -10.89
CA LEU A 347 -27.66 12.70 -10.28
C LEU A 347 -26.93 11.56 -9.56
N ILE A 348 -27.68 10.62 -8.97
CA ILE A 348 -27.12 9.52 -8.18
C ILE A 348 -26.79 8.33 -9.09
N SER A 349 -27.47 8.22 -10.24
CA SER A 349 -27.19 7.22 -11.27
C SER A 349 -25.78 7.33 -11.82
N ILE A 350 -25.19 8.54 -11.90
CA ILE A 350 -23.78 8.72 -12.30
C ILE A 350 -22.84 8.04 -11.30
N VAL A 351 -23.06 8.24 -10.01
CA VAL A 351 -22.26 7.61 -8.95
C VAL A 351 -22.48 6.10 -8.95
N THR A 352 -23.72 5.67 -9.17
CA THR A 352 -24.11 4.25 -9.23
C THR A 352 -23.47 3.54 -10.42
N ALA A 353 -23.48 4.16 -11.59
CA ALA A 353 -22.83 3.68 -12.80
C ALA A 353 -21.32 3.56 -12.57
N ALA A 354 -20.67 4.59 -12.02
CA ALA A 354 -19.25 4.52 -11.69
C ALA A 354 -18.94 3.37 -10.71
N ILE A 355 -19.74 3.18 -9.66
CA ILE A 355 -19.57 2.07 -8.71
C ILE A 355 -19.69 0.71 -9.42
N ASN A 356 -20.68 0.54 -10.29
CA ASN A 356 -20.87 -0.71 -11.03
C ASN A 356 -19.77 -0.97 -12.05
N ASP A 357 -19.25 0.07 -12.72
CA ASP A 357 -18.12 -0.04 -13.63
C ASP A 357 -16.83 -0.41 -12.88
N TYR A 358 -16.62 0.12 -11.67
CA TYR A 358 -15.45 -0.22 -10.85
C TYR A 358 -15.55 -1.55 -10.11
N ARG A 359 -16.76 -2.13 -10.01
CA ARG A 359 -17.02 -3.33 -9.22
C ARG A 359 -16.21 -4.55 -9.65
N PRO A 360 -16.15 -4.94 -10.94
CA PRO A 360 -15.35 -6.08 -11.38
C PRO A 360 -13.87 -5.93 -10.98
N PHE A 361 -13.34 -4.71 -10.97
CA PHE A 361 -11.93 -4.48 -10.65
C PHE A 361 -11.56 -4.85 -9.22
N TRP A 362 -12.35 -4.45 -8.22
CA TRP A 362 -12.05 -4.78 -6.82
C TRP A 362 -12.50 -6.18 -6.42
N GLU A 363 -13.45 -6.79 -7.14
CA GLU A 363 -13.89 -8.18 -6.92
C GLU A 363 -12.87 -9.17 -7.49
N ASP A 364 -12.42 -8.96 -8.74
CA ASP A 364 -11.54 -9.90 -9.43
C ASP A 364 -10.07 -9.72 -9.10
N SER A 365 -9.64 -8.50 -8.76
CA SER A 365 -8.22 -8.22 -8.52
C SER A 365 -7.85 -8.38 -7.06
N TYR A 366 -6.87 -9.24 -6.81
CA TYR A 366 -6.39 -9.52 -5.47
C TYR A 366 -5.68 -8.30 -4.86
N PHE A 367 -4.79 -7.64 -5.60
CA PHE A 367 -3.90 -6.61 -5.03
C PHE A 367 -4.60 -5.28 -4.73
N TYR A 368 -5.69 -4.93 -5.43
CA TYR A 368 -6.50 -3.75 -5.11
C TYR A 368 -7.08 -3.78 -3.68
N THR A 369 -7.34 -4.99 -3.16
CA THR A 369 -7.94 -5.20 -1.83
C THR A 369 -6.99 -5.88 -0.84
N ALA A 370 -5.75 -6.18 -1.23
CA ALA A 370 -4.77 -6.89 -0.40
C ALA A 370 -3.89 -5.97 0.46
N GLY A 371 -4.27 -4.70 0.61
CA GLY A 371 -3.49 -3.63 1.26
C GLY A 371 -2.50 -4.14 2.30
N SER A 372 -1.24 -4.27 1.90
CA SER A 372 -0.13 -4.70 2.76
C SER A 372 1.13 -3.94 2.43
#